data_AF-A0A8C2Y1D4-F1
#
_entry.id   AF-A0A8C2Y1D4-F1
#
_cell.length_a   1.000
_cell.length_b   1.000
_cell.length_c   1.000
_cell.angle_alpha   90.00
_cell.angle_beta   90.00
_cell.angle_gamma   90.00
#
_symmetry.space_group_name_H-M   'P 1'
#
loop_
_entity.id
_entity.type
_entity.pdbx_description
1 polymer ?
#
loop_
_entity_poly.entity_id
_entity_poly.type
_entity_poly.pdbx_seq_one_letter_code
_entity_poly.pdbx_strand_id
1 'polypeptide(L)'
;MAACRPGAPGSEQAWLEVAQAFIQETLCPPGKEPDVQLTQLVIDCVKTTWLSQGKSQGLTLPLSYSFVSVKDLRTHQRLPCCSHLSWSSTVYQAWAQEAGPRGVSLPRERLLLLGTLTDLSGNLEQECRNGSLYIRDNTGALDCELIDLDLSWLGHLFLFPSWSYLPPPMKSPGEGHVELWGTPMPVFPLTIRPGPLTPIPVVYPEMASRLLRHRSKHRNVQPNLAGKLIRFSALVKSRKKAYFVLFLGGSSPAGSQVSVIVQVPAQLVWHRALCPGRAYVLTEVRVSKLPGHRYRVWMTSPSSQLLPLKPECVRELELELAGVPLEADPQSLPRPSSPQDKKGPGPDCLVRDSILLSYTVRMRERFLSQRGQELWGLRRRRA
;
A
#
# COMPACT_ATOMS: atom_id res chain seq x y z
N MET A 1 -4.85 -17.40 -28.06
CA MET A 1 -5.25 -16.33 -29.00
C MET A 1 -5.16 -15.02 -28.26
N ALA A 2 -4.23 -14.17 -28.66
CA ALA A 2 -4.05 -12.81 -28.11
C ALA A 2 -5.30 -11.98 -28.42
N ALA A 3 -5.56 -10.95 -27.61
CA ALA A 3 -6.60 -9.97 -27.87
C ALA A 3 -6.58 -9.52 -29.35
N CYS A 4 -7.76 -9.35 -29.96
CA CYS A 4 -7.87 -8.72 -31.27
C CYS A 4 -7.10 -7.40 -31.23
N ARG A 5 -5.97 -7.36 -31.93
CA ARG A 5 -5.13 -6.17 -32.04
C ARG A 5 -5.92 -5.12 -32.83
N PRO A 6 -6.23 -3.95 -32.29
CA PRO A 6 -6.32 -2.77 -33.15
C PRO A 6 -4.94 -2.64 -33.81
N GLY A 7 -4.88 -2.61 -35.13
CA GLY A 7 -3.61 -2.41 -35.83
C GLY A 7 -2.94 -1.15 -35.32
N ALA A 8 -1.63 -1.20 -35.05
CA ALA A 8 -0.88 0.00 -34.69
C ALA A 8 -1.07 1.03 -35.82
N PRO A 9 -1.59 2.23 -35.53
CA PRO A 9 -1.83 3.23 -36.56
C PRO A 9 -0.49 3.61 -37.19
N GLY A 10 -0.42 3.53 -38.52
CA GLY A 10 0.81 3.79 -39.29
C GLY A 10 1.22 5.26 -39.31
N SER A 11 0.36 6.17 -38.84
CA SER A 11 0.61 7.62 -38.77
C SER A 11 0.31 8.19 -37.39
N GLU A 12 0.96 9.30 -37.05
CA GLU A 12 0.75 10.04 -35.79
C GLU A 12 -0.71 10.49 -35.64
N GLN A 13 -1.31 10.96 -36.72
CA GLN A 13 -2.70 11.41 -36.76
C GLN A 13 -3.68 10.28 -36.42
N ALA A 14 -3.50 9.10 -37.03
CA ALA A 14 -4.36 7.96 -36.74
C ALA A 14 -4.18 7.47 -35.29
N TRP A 15 -2.99 7.59 -34.71
CA TRP A 15 -2.77 7.29 -33.30
C TRP A 15 -3.54 8.25 -32.39
N LEU A 16 -3.48 9.55 -32.70
CA LEU A 16 -4.21 10.58 -31.95
C LEU A 16 -5.73 10.37 -32.02
N GLU A 17 -6.27 10.05 -33.20
CA GLU A 17 -7.71 9.78 -33.35
C GLU A 17 -8.17 8.59 -32.50
N VAL A 18 -7.42 7.48 -32.52
CA VAL A 18 -7.71 6.31 -31.69
C VAL A 18 -7.57 6.63 -30.20
N ALA A 19 -6.55 7.40 -29.81
CA ALA A 19 -6.34 7.83 -28.44
C ALA A 19 -7.48 8.71 -27.93
N GLN A 20 -7.91 9.69 -28.73
CA GLN A 20 -9.02 10.57 -28.41
C GLN A 20 -10.31 9.77 -28.22
N ALA A 21 -10.65 8.90 -29.16
CA ALA A 21 -11.83 8.05 -29.05
C ALA A 21 -11.81 7.19 -27.78
N PHE A 22 -10.67 6.57 -27.48
CA PHE A 22 -10.48 5.77 -26.26
C PHE A 22 -10.69 6.60 -24.98
N ILE A 23 -10.08 7.78 -24.89
CA ILE A 23 -10.17 8.64 -23.69
C ILE A 23 -11.62 9.07 -23.46
N GLN A 24 -12.33 9.43 -24.53
CA GLN A 24 -13.73 9.82 -24.45
C GLN A 24 -14.61 8.67 -23.99
N GLU A 25 -14.40 7.46 -24.52
CA GLU A 25 -15.19 6.28 -24.15
C GLU A 25 -14.91 5.81 -22.71
N THR A 26 -13.66 5.85 -22.28
CA THR A 26 -13.23 5.16 -21.04
C THR A 26 -13.07 6.07 -19.84
N LEU A 27 -12.86 7.38 -20.03
CA LEU A 27 -12.63 8.33 -18.93
C LEU A 27 -13.74 9.38 -18.80
N CYS A 28 -14.44 9.72 -19.88
CA CYS A 28 -15.53 10.70 -19.81
C CYS A 28 -16.88 10.02 -19.44
N PRO A 29 -17.68 10.61 -18.55
CA PRO A 29 -18.98 10.06 -18.18
C PRO A 29 -19.92 9.97 -19.41
N PRO A 30 -20.74 8.91 -19.54
CA PRO A 30 -21.65 8.77 -20.66
C PRO A 30 -22.66 9.93 -20.70
N GLY A 31 -22.86 10.50 -21.89
CA GLY A 31 -23.82 11.58 -22.13
C GLY A 31 -23.32 13.00 -21.80
N LYS A 32 -22.02 13.17 -21.49
CA LYS A 32 -21.39 14.49 -21.42
C LYS A 32 -20.67 14.83 -22.72
N GLU A 33 -20.52 16.13 -23.00
CA GLU A 33 -19.71 16.60 -24.12
C GLU A 33 -18.25 16.13 -23.99
N PRO A 34 -17.56 15.94 -25.14
CA PRO A 34 -16.19 15.49 -25.12
C PRO A 34 -15.28 16.41 -24.31
N ASP A 35 -14.59 15.87 -23.32
CA ASP A 35 -13.64 16.67 -22.53
C ASP A 35 -12.32 16.82 -23.31
N VAL A 36 -12.25 17.87 -24.13
CA VAL A 36 -11.09 18.19 -24.96
C VAL A 36 -9.86 18.50 -24.08
N GLN A 37 -10.06 19.13 -22.92
CA GLN A 37 -8.96 19.49 -22.02
C GLN A 37 -8.35 18.26 -21.37
N LEU A 38 -9.18 17.37 -20.81
CA LEU A 38 -8.73 16.08 -20.27
C LEU A 38 -7.97 15.28 -21.33
N THR A 39 -8.52 15.22 -22.56
CA THR A 39 -7.91 14.49 -23.66
C THR A 39 -6.51 15.02 -23.98
N GLN A 40 -6.37 16.34 -24.07
CA GLN A 40 -5.09 16.99 -24.29
C GLN A 40 -4.10 16.70 -23.16
N LEU A 41 -4.54 16.80 -21.90
CA LEU A 41 -3.70 16.51 -20.73
C LEU A 41 -3.21 15.06 -20.70
N VAL A 42 -4.06 14.09 -21.03
CA VAL A 42 -3.67 12.68 -21.13
C VAL A 42 -2.61 12.49 -22.22
N ILE A 43 -2.84 13.06 -23.42
CA ILE A 43 -1.88 12.97 -24.53
C ILE A 43 -0.55 13.61 -24.16
N ASP A 44 -0.57 14.79 -23.52
CA ASP A 44 0.64 15.49 -23.07
C ASP A 44 1.37 14.73 -21.97
N CYS A 45 0.64 14.08 -21.05
CA CYS A 45 1.21 13.18 -20.05
C CYS A 45 1.95 12.00 -20.72
N VAL A 46 1.35 11.37 -21.73
CA VAL A 46 1.98 10.29 -22.51
C VAL A 46 3.21 10.79 -23.26
N LYS A 47 3.12 11.93 -23.95
CA LYS A 47 4.24 12.56 -24.67
C LYS A 47 5.41 12.85 -23.72
N THR A 48 5.13 13.51 -22.60
CA THR A 48 6.14 13.88 -21.61
C THR A 48 6.81 12.64 -21.01
N THR A 49 6.02 11.63 -20.68
CA THR A 49 6.55 10.36 -20.16
C THR A 49 7.37 9.61 -21.20
N TRP A 50 6.96 9.62 -22.48
CA TRP A 50 7.67 9.00 -23.59
C TRP A 50 9.02 9.68 -23.87
N LEU A 51 9.04 11.01 -23.93
CA LEU A 51 10.22 11.80 -24.25
C LEU A 51 11.25 11.81 -23.11
N SER A 52 10.80 11.83 -21.85
CA SER A 52 11.70 11.84 -20.68
C SER A 52 12.55 10.57 -20.56
N GLN A 53 12.14 9.48 -21.19
CA GLN A 53 12.84 8.20 -21.17
C GLN A 53 14.05 8.16 -22.12
N GLY A 54 14.33 9.22 -22.90
CA GLY A 54 15.58 9.43 -23.63
C GLY A 54 15.88 8.45 -24.77
N LYS A 55 14.91 7.62 -25.17
CA LYS A 55 15.04 6.55 -26.18
C LYS A 55 14.01 6.62 -27.29
N SER A 56 13.29 7.73 -27.38
CA SER A 56 12.40 8.03 -28.51
C SER A 56 13.25 8.13 -29.77
N GLN A 57 13.11 7.17 -30.70
CA GLN A 57 13.86 7.08 -31.95
C GLN A 57 13.48 8.21 -32.93
N GLY A 58 13.55 9.47 -32.50
CA GLY A 58 13.02 10.64 -33.21
C GLY A 58 11.50 10.81 -33.17
N LEU A 59 10.76 9.85 -32.61
CA LEU A 59 9.29 9.89 -32.53
C LEU A 59 8.80 10.69 -31.31
N THR A 60 7.85 11.59 -31.55
CA THR A 60 7.15 12.38 -30.52
C THR A 60 6.15 11.56 -29.70
N LEU A 61 5.60 10.49 -30.31
CA LEU A 61 4.57 9.64 -29.71
C LEU A 61 4.93 8.15 -29.78
N PRO A 62 4.42 7.34 -28.84
CA PRO A 62 4.65 5.89 -28.82
C PRO A 62 3.72 5.17 -29.81
N LEU A 63 3.91 5.37 -31.12
CA LEU A 63 3.02 4.85 -32.18
C LEU A 63 2.82 3.32 -32.14
N SER A 64 3.77 2.60 -31.54
CA SER A 64 3.71 1.13 -31.38
C SER A 64 2.90 0.66 -30.17
N TYR A 65 2.35 1.59 -29.37
CA TYR A 65 1.54 1.30 -28.19
C TYR A 65 0.08 1.66 -28.45
N SER A 66 -0.84 0.91 -27.84
CA SER A 66 -2.28 1.21 -27.84
C SER A 66 -2.81 1.32 -26.42
N PHE A 67 -3.85 2.11 -26.21
CA PHE A 67 -4.54 2.13 -24.91
C PHE A 67 -5.29 0.83 -24.65
N VAL A 68 -5.48 0.49 -23.38
CA VAL A 68 -6.28 -0.65 -22.94
C VAL A 68 -7.19 -0.24 -21.79
N SER A 69 -8.47 -0.61 -21.88
CA SER A 69 -9.44 -0.39 -20.81
C SER A 69 -9.34 -1.49 -19.75
N VAL A 70 -9.82 -1.22 -18.53
CA VAL A 70 -9.92 -2.21 -17.47
C VAL A 70 -10.75 -3.41 -17.91
N LYS A 71 -11.88 -3.16 -18.59
CA LYS A 71 -12.74 -4.21 -19.14
C LYS A 71 -12.00 -5.07 -20.14
N ASP A 72 -11.32 -4.46 -21.12
CA ASP A 72 -10.62 -5.21 -22.17
C ASP A 72 -9.44 -6.02 -21.62
N LEU A 73 -8.71 -5.47 -20.66
CA LEU A 73 -7.64 -6.18 -20.00
C LEU A 73 -8.19 -7.41 -19.28
N ARG A 74 -9.33 -7.30 -18.59
CA ARG A 74 -9.98 -8.43 -17.90
C ARG A 74 -10.55 -9.48 -18.85
N THR A 75 -11.17 -9.08 -19.96
CA THR A 75 -11.90 -10.00 -20.85
C THR A 75 -11.00 -10.68 -21.86
N HIS A 76 -10.03 -9.94 -22.42
CA HIS A 76 -9.22 -10.40 -23.55
C HIS A 76 -7.85 -10.92 -23.13
N GLN A 77 -7.26 -10.40 -22.03
CA GLN A 77 -5.95 -10.86 -21.58
C GLN A 77 -6.07 -12.09 -20.69
N ARG A 78 -5.84 -13.28 -21.27
CA ARG A 78 -5.94 -14.57 -20.56
C ARG A 78 -4.60 -15.11 -20.05
N LEU A 79 -3.49 -14.49 -20.44
CA LEU A 79 -2.14 -14.89 -20.04
C LEU A 79 -1.46 -13.75 -19.27
N PRO A 80 -0.60 -14.08 -18.29
CA PRO A 80 0.25 -13.09 -17.64
C PRO A 80 1.03 -12.27 -18.67
N CYS A 81 1.13 -10.96 -18.48
CA CYS A 81 1.93 -10.09 -19.35
C CYS A 81 2.46 -8.88 -18.60
N CYS A 82 3.35 -8.12 -19.25
CA CYS A 82 3.85 -6.86 -18.73
C CYS A 82 3.89 -5.78 -19.81
N SER A 83 3.80 -4.52 -19.41
CA SER A 83 4.00 -3.37 -20.28
C SER A 83 4.86 -2.34 -19.58
N HIS A 84 5.83 -1.81 -20.31
CA HIS A 84 6.63 -0.68 -19.90
C HIS A 84 6.73 0.31 -21.06
N LEU A 85 6.31 1.54 -20.83
CA LEU A 85 6.47 2.62 -21.79
C LEU A 85 7.97 2.94 -21.91
N SER A 86 8.50 2.92 -23.14
CA SER A 86 9.91 3.16 -23.54
C SER A 86 10.80 1.94 -23.76
N TRP A 87 10.39 0.73 -23.38
CA TRP A 87 11.27 -0.43 -23.56
C TRP A 87 11.61 -0.62 -25.04
N SER A 88 12.90 -0.70 -25.37
CA SER A 88 13.33 -1.28 -26.63
C SER A 88 13.23 -2.81 -26.55
N SER A 89 13.31 -3.50 -27.70
CA SER A 89 13.40 -4.97 -27.70
C SER A 89 14.63 -5.45 -26.92
N THR A 90 15.75 -4.73 -27.01
CA THR A 90 16.99 -5.05 -26.30
C THR A 90 16.89 -4.87 -24.79
N VAL A 91 16.27 -3.78 -24.31
CA VAL A 91 16.06 -3.53 -22.87
C VAL A 91 15.13 -4.58 -22.28
N TYR A 92 14.03 -4.89 -22.97
CA TYR A 92 13.14 -5.96 -22.53
C TYR A 92 13.85 -7.32 -22.49
N GLN A 93 14.65 -7.66 -23.51
CA GLN A 93 15.41 -8.91 -23.52
C GLN A 93 16.39 -8.97 -22.34
N ALA A 94 17.12 -7.89 -22.05
CA ALA A 94 18.01 -7.83 -20.89
C ALA A 94 17.25 -8.06 -19.57
N TRP A 95 16.11 -7.37 -19.38
CA TRP A 95 15.25 -7.57 -18.22
C TRP A 95 14.70 -9.00 -18.13
N ALA A 96 14.26 -9.58 -19.24
CA ALA A 96 13.75 -10.95 -19.29
C ALA A 96 14.82 -11.99 -18.90
N GLN A 97 16.11 -11.73 -19.21
CA GLN A 97 17.20 -12.61 -18.78
C GLN A 97 17.47 -12.54 -17.26
N GLU A 98 17.08 -11.47 -16.57
CA GLU A 98 17.22 -11.36 -15.10
C GLU A 98 16.34 -12.36 -14.35
N ALA A 99 15.30 -12.89 -14.99
CA ALA A 99 14.47 -13.96 -14.43
C ALA A 99 15.26 -15.26 -14.18
N GLY A 100 16.46 -15.37 -14.75
CA GLY A 100 17.37 -16.51 -14.58
C GLY A 100 16.92 -17.76 -15.35
N PRO A 101 17.73 -18.83 -15.35
CA PRO A 101 17.55 -19.99 -16.22
C PRO A 101 16.28 -20.83 -15.93
N ARG A 102 15.58 -20.55 -14.82
CA ARG A 102 14.31 -21.22 -14.45
C ARG A 102 13.12 -20.26 -14.38
N GLY A 103 13.33 -18.96 -14.54
CA GLY A 103 12.26 -17.98 -14.52
C GLY A 103 11.59 -17.87 -15.87
N VAL A 104 10.25 -17.91 -15.88
CA VAL A 104 9.49 -17.58 -17.08
C VAL A 104 9.29 -16.06 -17.10
N SER A 105 9.94 -15.37 -18.03
CA SER A 105 9.74 -13.94 -18.23
C SER A 105 8.31 -13.68 -18.70
N LEU A 106 7.67 -12.64 -18.17
CA LEU A 106 6.35 -12.22 -18.63
C LEU A 106 6.43 -11.72 -20.07
N PRO A 107 5.56 -12.18 -20.99
CA PRO A 107 5.52 -11.64 -22.34
C PRO A 107 5.22 -10.15 -22.30
N ARG A 108 5.94 -9.41 -23.13
CA ARG A 108 5.77 -7.97 -23.27
C ARG A 108 4.60 -7.64 -24.19
N GLU A 109 3.69 -6.84 -23.68
CA GLU A 109 2.68 -6.11 -24.44
C GLU A 109 3.10 -4.64 -24.62
N ARG A 110 2.49 -3.97 -25.59
CA ARG A 110 2.68 -2.53 -25.84
C ARG A 110 1.37 -1.79 -25.56
N LEU A 111 0.96 -1.84 -24.30
CA LEU A 111 -0.32 -1.31 -23.86
C LEU A 111 -0.13 -0.14 -22.89
N LEU A 112 -0.92 0.91 -23.06
CA LEU A 112 -0.99 2.07 -22.16
C LEU A 112 -2.17 1.89 -21.22
N LEU A 113 -1.89 1.84 -19.92
CA LEU A 113 -2.90 1.72 -18.88
C LEU A 113 -3.12 3.08 -18.22
N LEU A 114 -4.38 3.51 -18.23
CA LEU A 114 -4.85 4.73 -17.58
C LEU A 114 -5.92 4.35 -16.54
N GLY A 115 -5.98 5.11 -15.46
CA GLY A 115 -7.09 4.97 -14.54
C GLY A 115 -6.92 5.78 -13.26
N THR A 116 -8.01 5.94 -12.55
CA THR A 116 -8.06 6.57 -11.24
C THR A 116 -7.61 5.55 -10.19
N LEU A 117 -6.62 5.91 -9.37
CA LEU A 117 -6.20 5.08 -8.24
C LEU A 117 -7.20 5.25 -7.09
N THR A 118 -7.77 4.15 -6.58
CA THR A 118 -8.81 4.21 -5.55
C THR A 118 -8.73 3.03 -4.58
N ASP A 119 -9.30 3.19 -3.39
CA ASP A 119 -9.48 2.13 -2.39
C ASP A 119 -10.92 1.58 -2.35
N LEU A 120 -11.73 1.98 -3.33
CA LEU A 120 -13.13 1.59 -3.47
C LEU A 120 -13.29 0.45 -4.48
N SER A 121 -13.87 -0.66 -4.05
CA SER A 121 -14.23 -1.77 -4.93
C SER A 121 -15.55 -1.49 -5.68
N GLY A 122 -15.48 -0.96 -6.90
CA GLY A 122 -16.62 -0.84 -7.83
C GLY A 122 -17.89 -0.10 -7.34
N ASN A 123 -18.99 -0.28 -8.07
CA ASN A 123 -20.29 0.43 -7.93
C ASN A 123 -21.30 -0.28 -7.01
N LEU A 124 -20.88 -1.18 -6.12
CA LEU A 124 -21.80 -1.81 -5.18
C LEU A 124 -22.30 -0.78 -4.15
N GLU A 125 -23.59 -0.85 -3.83
CA GLU A 125 -24.35 0.02 -2.90
C GLU A 125 -23.78 0.10 -1.47
N GLN A 126 -22.70 -0.65 -1.19
CA GLN A 126 -21.86 -0.50 -0.03
C GLN A 126 -20.42 -0.28 -0.49
N GLU A 127 -19.91 0.94 -0.26
CA GLU A 127 -18.50 1.33 -0.32
C GLU A 127 -17.65 0.45 0.62
N CYS A 128 -17.38 -0.80 0.21
CA CYS A 128 -16.68 -1.77 1.03
C CYS A 128 -15.17 -1.52 0.94
N ARG A 129 -14.69 -0.55 1.70
CA ARG A 129 -13.25 -0.32 1.85
C ARG A 129 -12.63 -1.43 2.68
N ASN A 130 -11.82 -2.26 2.03
CA ASN A 130 -11.18 -3.43 2.63
C ASN A 130 -9.65 -3.29 2.72
N GLY A 131 -9.09 -2.12 2.40
CA GLY A 131 -7.66 -1.84 2.36
C GLY A 131 -6.93 -2.34 1.09
N SER A 132 -7.64 -2.85 0.10
CA SER A 132 -7.11 -3.10 -1.25
C SER A 132 -7.09 -1.82 -2.09
N LEU A 133 -6.27 -1.83 -3.14
CA LEU A 133 -6.17 -0.76 -4.11
C LEU A 133 -6.70 -1.22 -5.45
N TYR A 134 -7.25 -0.29 -6.22
CA TYR A 134 -7.87 -0.54 -7.50
C TYR A 134 -7.46 0.55 -8.50
N ILE A 135 -7.29 0.14 -9.75
CA ILE A 135 -7.27 1.04 -10.91
C ILE A 135 -8.68 1.04 -11.49
N ARG A 136 -9.26 2.23 -11.64
CA ARG A 136 -10.64 2.40 -12.12
C ARG A 136 -10.70 3.28 -13.36
N ASP A 137 -11.43 2.84 -14.35
CA ASP A 137 -11.95 3.65 -15.45
C ASP A 137 -13.49 3.51 -15.52
N ASN A 138 -14.13 4.08 -16.52
CA ASN A 138 -15.60 3.98 -16.67
C ASN A 138 -16.06 2.59 -17.14
N THR A 139 -15.13 1.72 -17.52
CA THR A 139 -15.41 0.35 -17.95
C THR A 139 -15.34 -0.67 -16.81
N GLY A 140 -14.66 -0.32 -15.70
CA GLY A 140 -14.63 -1.14 -14.50
C GLY A 140 -13.53 -0.77 -13.51
N ALA A 141 -13.31 -1.68 -12.54
CA ALA A 141 -12.22 -1.60 -11.58
C ALA A 141 -11.39 -2.90 -11.60
N LEU A 142 -10.09 -2.76 -11.35
CA LEU A 142 -9.13 -3.86 -11.34
C LEU A 142 -8.23 -3.76 -10.11
N ASP A 143 -8.13 -4.84 -9.34
CA ASP A 143 -7.23 -4.95 -8.20
C ASP A 143 -5.80 -4.63 -8.62
N CYS A 144 -5.10 -3.86 -7.79
CA CYS A 144 -3.71 -3.55 -8.02
C CYS A 144 -2.86 -3.58 -6.74
N GLU A 145 -1.58 -3.86 -6.94
CA GLU A 145 -0.55 -3.75 -5.92
C GLU A 145 0.43 -2.65 -6.32
N LEU A 146 0.81 -1.81 -5.36
CA LEU A 146 1.71 -0.70 -5.55
C LEU A 146 2.62 -0.61 -4.33
N ILE A 147 3.92 -0.42 -4.58
CA ILE A 147 4.91 -0.16 -3.54
C ILE A 147 5.03 1.36 -3.36
N ASP A 148 5.29 1.80 -2.12
CA ASP A 148 5.48 3.22 -1.78
C ASP A 148 4.28 4.11 -2.14
N LEU A 149 3.06 3.65 -1.84
CA LEU A 149 1.85 4.44 -2.00
C LEU A 149 1.93 5.75 -1.21
N ASP A 150 1.75 6.88 -1.90
CA ASP A 150 1.36 8.14 -1.27
C ASP A 150 -0.17 8.23 -1.21
N LEU A 151 -0.72 8.44 -0.02
CA LEU A 151 -2.17 8.52 0.17
C LEU A 151 -2.82 9.69 -0.58
N SER A 152 -2.04 10.73 -0.92
CA SER A 152 -2.50 11.84 -1.75
C SER A 152 -2.79 11.44 -3.20
N TRP A 153 -2.38 10.26 -3.64
CA TRP A 153 -2.67 9.76 -4.99
C TRP A 153 -4.09 9.20 -5.13
N LEU A 154 -4.76 8.87 -4.02
CA LEU A 154 -6.11 8.33 -4.08
C LEU A 154 -7.09 9.36 -4.66
N GLY A 155 -7.90 8.93 -5.62
CA GLY A 155 -8.87 9.77 -6.33
C GLY A 155 -8.30 10.55 -7.52
N HIS A 156 -7.01 10.40 -7.83
CA HIS A 156 -6.38 11.05 -8.98
C HIS A 156 -6.20 10.10 -10.16
N LEU A 157 -6.28 10.66 -11.37
CA LEU A 157 -6.05 9.97 -12.64
C LEU A 157 -4.55 9.89 -12.94
N PHE A 158 -4.08 8.67 -13.24
CA PHE A 158 -2.69 8.41 -13.59
C PHE A 158 -2.56 7.66 -14.92
N LEU A 159 -1.46 7.94 -15.61
CA LEU A 159 -0.82 7.02 -16.55
C LEU A 159 0.07 6.07 -15.75
N PHE A 160 -0.09 4.77 -15.96
CA PHE A 160 0.76 3.74 -15.36
C PHE A 160 1.76 3.26 -16.41
N PRO A 161 3.00 3.79 -16.41
CA PRO A 161 3.96 3.49 -17.48
C PRO A 161 4.61 2.12 -17.33
N SER A 162 4.37 1.38 -16.24
CA SER A 162 5.13 0.20 -15.86
C SER A 162 4.31 -0.72 -14.98
N TRP A 163 3.84 -1.81 -15.57
CA TRP A 163 2.92 -2.72 -14.88
C TRP A 163 3.01 -4.15 -15.42
N SER A 164 2.55 -5.09 -14.60
CA SER A 164 2.36 -6.49 -14.95
C SER A 164 0.92 -6.88 -14.66
N TYR A 165 0.26 -7.57 -15.59
CA TYR A 165 -1.09 -8.09 -15.38
C TYR A 165 -1.02 -9.60 -15.16
N LEU A 166 -1.68 -10.04 -14.10
CA LEU A 166 -1.80 -11.43 -13.72
C LEU A 166 -3.29 -11.83 -13.81
N PRO A 167 -3.70 -12.58 -14.86
CA PRO A 167 -5.07 -13.04 -15.00
C PRO A 167 -5.45 -13.98 -13.84
N PRO A 168 -6.75 -14.16 -13.58
CA PRO A 168 -7.19 -15.03 -12.51
C PRO A 168 -6.71 -16.48 -12.76
N PRO A 169 -6.36 -17.23 -11.69
CA PRO A 169 -5.95 -18.62 -11.85
C PRO A 169 -7.10 -19.45 -12.44
N MET A 170 -6.81 -20.31 -13.42
CA MET A 170 -7.82 -21.15 -14.09
C MET A 170 -8.74 -21.96 -13.15
N LYS A 171 -8.28 -22.25 -11.93
CA LYS A 171 -8.97 -23.12 -10.97
C LYS A 171 -9.66 -22.37 -9.82
N SER A 172 -9.67 -21.04 -9.84
CA SER A 172 -10.28 -20.24 -8.78
C SER A 172 -11.14 -19.12 -9.37
N PRO A 173 -12.32 -18.84 -8.79
CA PRO A 173 -13.19 -17.74 -9.19
C PRO A 173 -12.65 -16.40 -8.65
N GLY A 174 -11.37 -16.13 -8.87
CA GLY A 174 -10.73 -14.86 -8.52
C GLY A 174 -10.86 -13.85 -9.66
N GLU A 175 -10.62 -12.59 -9.36
CA GLU A 175 -10.36 -11.56 -10.37
C GLU A 175 -8.85 -11.51 -10.68
N GLY A 176 -8.49 -11.13 -11.91
CA GLY A 176 -7.10 -10.82 -12.23
C GLY A 176 -6.65 -9.57 -11.46
N HIS A 177 -5.34 -9.35 -11.36
CA HIS A 177 -4.79 -8.15 -10.70
C HIS A 177 -3.58 -7.59 -11.45
N VAL A 178 -3.22 -6.36 -11.10
CA VAL A 178 -2.09 -5.63 -11.68
C VAL A 178 -1.02 -5.37 -10.63
N GLU A 179 0.23 -5.66 -10.94
CA GLU A 179 1.38 -5.24 -10.15
C GLU A 179 1.97 -3.98 -10.78
N LEU A 180 1.91 -2.86 -10.06
CA LEU A 180 2.49 -1.58 -10.44
C LEU A 180 3.89 -1.46 -9.86
N TRP A 181 4.90 -1.45 -10.73
CA TRP A 181 6.31 -1.47 -10.33
C TRP A 181 7.10 -0.24 -10.78
N GLY A 182 6.52 0.65 -11.59
CA GLY A 182 7.07 1.98 -11.84
C GLY A 182 6.20 3.08 -11.26
N THR A 183 6.77 4.27 -11.15
CA THR A 183 6.10 5.45 -10.60
C THR A 183 4.90 5.86 -11.47
N PRO A 184 3.68 5.93 -10.91
CA PRO A 184 2.52 6.47 -11.62
C PRO A 184 2.75 7.92 -12.03
N MET A 185 2.34 8.29 -13.24
CA MET A 185 2.47 9.64 -13.78
C MET A 185 1.12 10.36 -13.70
N PRO A 186 0.98 11.41 -12.87
CA PRO A 186 -0.30 12.08 -12.71
C PRO A 186 -0.66 12.82 -13.99
N VAL A 187 -1.90 12.66 -14.45
CA VAL A 187 -2.40 13.38 -15.65
C VAL A 187 -2.63 14.86 -15.32
N PHE A 188 -3.10 15.13 -14.10
CA PHE A 188 -3.28 16.48 -13.56
C PHE A 188 -2.17 16.78 -12.56
N PRO A 189 -1.66 18.02 -12.48
CA PRO A 189 -0.75 18.41 -11.41
C PRO A 189 -1.35 18.06 -10.03
N LEU A 190 -0.64 17.24 -9.25
CA LEU A 190 -1.07 16.92 -7.90
C LEU A 190 -0.92 18.17 -7.05
N THR A 191 -2.02 18.61 -6.43
CA THR A 191 -1.98 19.72 -5.49
C THR A 191 -1.15 19.32 -4.28
N ILE A 192 0.05 19.90 -4.16
CA ILE A 192 0.83 19.80 -2.93
C ILE A 192 0.02 20.53 -1.86
N ARG A 193 -0.53 19.78 -0.91
CA ARG A 193 -1.20 20.40 0.23
C ARG A 193 -0.14 21.18 1.01
N PRO A 194 -0.27 22.51 1.13
CA PRO A 194 0.62 23.27 2.00
C PRO A 194 0.53 22.69 3.41
N GLY A 195 1.66 22.70 4.12
CA GLY A 195 1.67 22.31 5.52
C GLY A 195 0.66 23.12 6.33
N PRO A 196 0.18 22.59 7.46
CA PRO A 196 -0.77 23.34 8.30
C PRO A 196 -0.14 24.68 8.71
N LEU A 197 -0.91 25.77 8.58
CA LEU A 197 -0.46 27.12 8.94
C LEU A 197 -0.05 27.23 10.42
N THR A 198 -0.65 26.40 11.27
CA THR A 198 -0.33 26.27 12.68
C THR A 198 0.23 24.88 12.97
N PRO A 199 1.36 24.75 13.69
CA PRO A 199 1.89 23.46 14.08
C PRO A 199 0.85 22.60 14.81
N ILE A 200 0.74 21.33 14.40
CA ILE A 200 -0.21 20.37 14.97
C ILE A 200 0.28 19.99 16.37
N PRO A 201 -0.52 20.17 17.44
CA PRO A 201 -0.16 19.71 18.77
C PRO A 201 -0.18 18.18 18.82
N VAL A 202 0.94 17.55 19.19
CA VAL A 202 1.11 16.09 19.19
C VAL A 202 1.62 15.57 20.52
N VAL A 203 1.22 14.34 20.86
CA VAL A 203 1.71 13.59 22.02
C VAL A 203 2.61 12.47 21.53
N TYR A 204 3.82 12.37 22.08
CA TYR A 204 4.76 11.29 21.78
C TYR A 204 4.46 10.01 22.59
N PRO A 205 4.99 8.85 22.19
CA PRO A 205 4.62 7.54 22.75
C PRO A 205 4.81 7.41 24.27
N GLU A 206 5.80 8.09 24.85
CA GLU A 206 6.05 8.15 26.29
C GLU A 206 4.84 8.71 27.03
N MET A 207 4.40 9.92 26.67
CA MET A 207 3.24 10.56 27.27
C MET A 207 1.94 9.82 26.91
N ALA A 208 1.81 9.36 25.66
CA ALA A 208 0.64 8.62 25.22
C ALA A 208 0.45 7.30 25.98
N SER A 209 1.54 6.63 26.39
CA SER A 209 1.48 5.44 27.23
C SER A 209 0.98 5.74 28.64
N ARG A 210 1.40 6.88 29.22
CA ARG A 210 0.94 7.36 30.54
C ARG A 210 -0.56 7.69 30.50
N LEU A 211 -1.03 8.33 29.43
CA LEU A 211 -2.46 8.66 29.25
C LEU A 211 -3.37 7.42 29.25
N LEU A 212 -2.91 6.26 28.76
CA LEU A 212 -3.67 5.02 28.84
C LEU A 212 -3.82 4.50 30.28
N ARG A 213 -2.84 4.75 31.15
CA ARG A 213 -2.83 4.32 32.56
C ARG A 213 -3.70 5.21 33.44
N HIS A 214 -3.76 6.51 33.14
CA HIS A 214 -4.53 7.45 33.96
C HIS A 214 -6.04 7.34 33.74
N ARG A 215 -6.80 7.36 34.84
CA ARG A 215 -8.28 7.39 34.84
C ARG A 215 -8.86 8.80 34.63
N SER A 216 -8.10 9.73 34.04
CA SER A 216 -8.37 11.16 34.11
C SER A 216 -9.50 11.67 33.19
N LYS A 217 -9.92 12.91 33.48
CA LYS A 217 -11.06 13.68 32.94
C LYS A 217 -10.98 14.01 31.45
N HIS A 218 -9.91 13.63 30.74
CA HIS A 218 -9.68 13.95 29.32
C HIS A 218 -10.35 12.98 28.34
N ARG A 219 -11.46 12.34 28.72
CA ARG A 219 -12.17 11.36 27.86
C ARG A 219 -12.64 11.93 26.52
N ASN A 220 -12.78 13.24 26.43
CA ASN A 220 -13.29 13.94 25.24
C ASN A 220 -12.20 14.61 24.40
N VAL A 221 -10.93 14.53 24.81
CA VAL A 221 -9.82 15.05 23.99
C VAL A 221 -9.43 13.96 23.01
N GLN A 222 -9.40 14.29 21.72
CA GLN A 222 -8.88 13.44 20.65
C GLN A 222 -7.45 13.92 20.32
N PRO A 223 -6.42 13.51 21.09
CA PRO A 223 -5.06 13.98 20.84
C PRO A 223 -4.55 13.47 19.49
N ASN A 224 -3.55 14.15 18.97
CA ASN A 224 -2.76 13.66 17.85
C ASN A 224 -1.55 12.92 18.40
N LEU A 225 -1.20 11.77 17.81
CA LEU A 225 -0.02 11.00 18.19
C LEU A 225 1.07 11.17 17.15
N ALA A 226 2.29 11.45 17.58
CA ALA A 226 3.47 11.46 16.71
C ALA A 226 4.45 10.36 17.15
N GLY A 227 5.15 9.75 16.20
CA GLY A 227 6.21 8.80 16.53
C GLY A 227 6.74 8.03 15.33
N LYS A 228 7.79 7.25 15.56
CA LYS A 228 8.39 6.37 14.55
C LYS A 228 7.61 5.06 14.47
N LEU A 229 7.19 4.64 13.28
CA LEU A 229 6.56 3.34 13.10
C LEU A 229 7.60 2.24 13.30
N ILE A 230 7.44 1.43 14.35
CA ILE A 230 8.33 0.29 14.61
C ILE A 230 7.88 -0.93 13.79
N ARG A 231 6.58 -1.23 13.85
CA ARG A 231 5.96 -2.38 13.20
C ARG A 231 4.45 -2.18 13.12
N PHE A 232 3.80 -3.01 12.32
CA PHE A 232 2.35 -3.15 12.30
C PHE A 232 1.98 -4.60 11.99
N SER A 233 0.78 -5.01 12.38
CA SER A 233 0.26 -6.35 12.09
C SER A 233 -0.18 -6.46 10.64
N ALA A 234 -0.29 -7.69 10.13
CA ALA A 234 -1.05 -7.94 8.92
C ALA A 234 -2.49 -7.40 9.03
N LEU A 235 -3.08 -7.02 7.90
CA LEU A 235 -4.48 -6.66 7.81
C LEU A 235 -5.36 -7.89 8.02
N VAL A 236 -6.02 -7.95 9.17
CA VAL A 236 -6.94 -9.04 9.52
C VAL A 236 -8.31 -8.72 8.94
N LYS A 237 -8.84 -9.62 8.10
CA LYS A 237 -10.18 -9.51 7.51
C LYS A 237 -11.07 -10.64 8.02
N SER A 238 -12.23 -10.28 8.56
CA SER A 238 -13.31 -11.20 8.93
C SER A 238 -14.62 -10.74 8.31
N ARG A 239 -15.64 -11.61 8.26
CA ARG A 239 -16.96 -11.27 7.68
C ARG A 239 -17.60 -10.01 8.28
N LYS A 240 -17.28 -9.66 9.53
CA LYS A 240 -17.89 -8.55 10.27
C LYS A 240 -16.96 -7.36 10.52
N LYS A 241 -15.64 -7.55 10.37
CA LYS A 241 -14.65 -6.56 10.79
C LYS A 241 -13.33 -6.75 10.08
N ALA A 242 -12.72 -5.65 9.65
CA ALA A 242 -11.34 -5.60 9.21
C ALA A 242 -10.56 -4.60 10.06
N TYR A 243 -9.34 -4.95 10.43
CA TYR A 243 -8.48 -4.07 11.23
C TYR A 243 -7.01 -4.49 11.12
N PHE A 244 -6.13 -3.55 11.45
CA PHE A 244 -4.73 -3.84 11.75
C PHE A 244 -4.28 -3.00 12.94
N VAL A 245 -3.15 -3.37 13.53
CA VAL A 245 -2.57 -2.68 14.69
C VAL A 245 -1.21 -2.15 14.30
N LEU A 246 -1.02 -0.84 14.41
CA LEU A 246 0.28 -0.21 14.24
C LEU A 246 0.91 0.08 15.59
N PHE A 247 2.24 0.19 15.61
CA PHE A 247 2.99 0.47 16.81
C PHE A 247 3.97 1.63 16.60
N LEU A 248 3.78 2.70 17.37
CA LEU A 248 4.65 3.87 17.35
C LEU A 248 5.64 3.80 18.53
N GLY A 249 6.91 4.05 18.23
CA GLY A 249 8.00 4.21 19.18
C GLY A 249 8.40 5.67 19.34
N GLY A 250 8.79 6.03 20.56
CA GLY A 250 9.37 7.34 20.83
C GLY A 250 10.82 7.45 20.36
N SER A 251 11.40 8.63 20.56
CA SER A 251 12.78 8.93 20.15
C SER A 251 13.83 8.37 21.11
N SER A 252 13.44 7.92 22.30
CA SER A 252 14.34 7.40 23.33
C SER A 252 14.68 5.91 23.11
N PRO A 253 15.96 5.50 23.28
CA PRO A 253 16.38 4.09 23.15
C PRO A 253 15.81 3.16 24.23
N ALA A 254 15.34 3.70 25.37
CA ALA A 254 14.58 2.94 26.38
C ALA A 254 13.07 2.82 26.04
N GLY A 255 12.73 3.03 24.76
CA GLY A 255 11.51 3.66 24.29
C GLY A 255 10.19 3.02 24.72
N SER A 256 9.28 3.89 25.18
CA SER A 256 7.87 3.55 25.31
C SER A 256 7.27 3.30 23.93
N GLN A 257 6.49 2.23 23.79
CA GLN A 257 5.78 1.88 22.57
C GLN A 257 4.28 1.99 22.82
N VAL A 258 3.56 2.57 21.86
CA VAL A 258 2.09 2.61 21.90
C VAL A 258 1.51 1.87 20.71
N SER A 259 0.45 1.10 20.96
CA SER A 259 -0.33 0.43 19.93
C SER A 259 -1.57 1.25 19.58
N VAL A 260 -1.85 1.36 18.28
CA VAL A 260 -3.07 2.01 17.76
C VAL A 260 -3.80 1.02 16.86
N ILE A 261 -5.08 0.80 17.13
CA ILE A 261 -5.93 -0.06 16.32
C ILE A 261 -6.61 0.78 15.22
N VAL A 262 -6.37 0.40 13.97
CA VAL A 262 -7.02 0.99 12.79
C VAL A 262 -8.10 0.02 12.33
N GLN A 263 -9.36 0.43 12.44
CA GLN A 263 -10.52 -0.40 12.12
C GLN A 263 -11.60 0.34 11.32
N VAL A 264 -11.39 1.63 11.05
CA VAL A 264 -12.29 2.43 10.21
C VAL A 264 -12.05 2.03 8.76
N PRO A 265 -13.08 1.61 8.00
CA PRO A 265 -12.91 1.15 6.62
C PRO A 265 -12.12 2.11 5.73
N ALA A 266 -12.41 3.41 5.81
CA ALA A 266 -11.72 4.51 5.11
C ALA A 266 -10.21 4.60 5.34
N GLN A 267 -9.70 3.96 6.39
CA GLN A 267 -8.32 4.07 6.83
C GLN A 267 -7.57 2.75 6.66
N LEU A 268 -8.24 1.69 6.19
CA LEU A 268 -7.58 0.40 5.99
C LEU A 268 -6.53 0.46 4.87
N VAL A 269 -6.69 1.38 3.92
CA VAL A 269 -5.71 1.64 2.85
C VAL A 269 -4.36 2.11 3.40
N TRP A 270 -4.31 2.68 4.61
CA TRP A 270 -3.06 3.09 5.25
C TRP A 270 -2.06 1.94 5.39
N HIS A 271 -2.54 0.69 5.50
CA HIS A 271 -1.70 -0.50 5.53
C HIS A 271 -0.77 -0.60 4.29
N ARG A 272 -1.16 -0.02 3.15
CA ARG A 272 -0.35 0.00 1.91
C ARG A 272 0.66 1.16 1.85
N ALA A 273 0.46 2.21 2.65
CA ALA A 273 1.31 3.41 2.69
C ALA A 273 2.30 3.45 3.88
N LEU A 274 2.11 2.56 4.86
CA LEU A 274 2.94 2.52 6.07
C LEU A 274 4.26 1.79 5.82
N CYS A 275 5.37 2.45 6.17
CA CYS A 275 6.72 1.90 6.10
C CYS A 275 7.37 1.90 7.49
N PRO A 276 7.80 0.74 8.01
CA PRO A 276 8.56 0.69 9.26
C PRO A 276 9.83 1.55 9.15
N GLY A 277 10.16 2.23 10.23
CA GLY A 277 11.30 3.15 10.29
C GLY A 277 10.96 4.60 9.90
N ARG A 278 9.84 4.87 9.24
CA ARG A 278 9.37 6.24 8.99
C ARG A 278 8.59 6.79 10.18
N ALA A 279 8.55 8.12 10.30
CA ALA A 279 7.83 8.80 11.35
C ALA A 279 6.51 9.39 10.83
N TYR A 280 5.46 9.28 11.63
CA TYR A 280 4.09 9.64 11.25
C TYR A 280 3.39 10.41 12.36
N VAL A 281 2.37 11.18 11.97
CA VAL A 281 1.35 11.78 12.84
C VAL A 281 0.01 11.10 12.55
N LEU A 282 -0.63 10.60 13.60
CA LEU A 282 -2.01 10.11 13.60
C LEU A 282 -2.88 11.15 14.29
N THR A 283 -3.75 11.80 13.53
CA THR A 283 -4.62 12.84 14.10
C THR A 283 -5.84 12.25 14.80
N GLU A 284 -6.36 12.98 15.77
CA GLU A 284 -7.68 12.76 16.37
C GLU A 284 -7.93 11.30 16.82
N VAL A 285 -6.93 10.68 17.44
CA VAL A 285 -7.09 9.33 17.97
C VAL A 285 -7.88 9.37 19.27
N ARG A 286 -8.53 8.26 19.60
CA ARG A 286 -9.34 8.12 20.82
C ARG A 286 -8.85 6.97 21.67
N VAL A 287 -9.02 7.12 22.99
CA VAL A 287 -8.82 6.02 23.92
C VAL A 287 -10.10 5.21 24.03
N SER A 288 -10.01 3.89 23.93
CA SER A 288 -11.15 2.99 24.10
C SER A 288 -10.81 1.78 24.95
N LYS A 289 -11.83 1.23 25.63
CA LYS A 289 -11.70 -0.01 26.38
C LYS A 289 -11.99 -1.19 25.45
N LEU A 290 -11.12 -2.19 25.48
CA LEU A 290 -11.37 -3.45 24.78
C LEU A 290 -12.44 -4.25 25.54
N PRO A 291 -13.47 -4.79 24.86
CA PRO A 291 -14.44 -5.67 25.49
C PRO A 291 -13.75 -6.85 26.19
N GLY A 292 -14.16 -7.16 27.42
CA GLY A 292 -13.59 -8.27 28.19
C GLY A 292 -12.21 -8.01 28.82
N HIS A 293 -11.60 -6.84 28.60
CA HIS A 293 -10.29 -6.50 29.16
C HIS A 293 -10.32 -5.20 29.97
N ARG A 294 -9.47 -5.11 30.99
CA ARG A 294 -9.29 -3.89 31.80
C ARG A 294 -8.39 -2.85 31.12
N TYR A 295 -7.72 -3.23 30.02
CA TYR A 295 -6.77 -2.39 29.30
C TYR A 295 -7.48 -1.40 28.36
N ARG A 296 -6.86 -0.23 28.24
CA ARG A 296 -7.24 0.80 27.28
C ARG A 296 -6.27 0.78 26.10
N VAL A 297 -6.78 1.06 24.92
CA VAL A 297 -6.01 1.12 23.68
C VAL A 297 -6.35 2.38 22.91
N TRP A 298 -5.38 2.85 22.14
CA TRP A 298 -5.63 3.88 21.15
C TRP A 298 -6.34 3.27 19.96
N MET A 299 -7.36 3.96 19.46
CA MET A 299 -8.07 3.58 18.25
C MET A 299 -8.27 4.81 17.38
N THR A 300 -8.34 4.60 16.07
CA THR A 300 -8.71 5.68 15.16
C THR A 300 -10.20 6.02 15.26
N SER A 301 -10.53 7.26 14.90
CA SER A 301 -11.88 7.78 14.68
C SER A 301 -12.09 7.97 13.17
N PRO A 302 -13.32 8.17 12.67
CA PRO A 302 -13.56 8.46 11.25
C PRO A 302 -12.83 9.70 10.71
N SER A 303 -12.49 10.65 11.59
CA SER A 303 -11.82 11.90 11.25
C SER A 303 -10.30 11.82 11.36
N SER A 304 -9.76 10.73 11.94
CA SER A 304 -8.32 10.50 11.99
C SER A 304 -7.68 10.50 10.60
N GLN A 305 -6.51 11.13 10.50
CA GLN A 305 -5.67 11.17 9.31
C GLN A 305 -4.28 10.64 9.62
N LEU A 306 -3.66 10.04 8.61
CA LEU A 306 -2.25 9.63 8.64
C LEU A 306 -1.42 10.63 7.84
N LEU A 307 -0.47 11.28 8.50
CA LEU A 307 0.42 12.26 7.89
C LEU A 307 1.89 11.86 8.12
N PRO A 308 2.80 12.11 7.16
CA PRO A 308 4.23 12.06 7.44
C PRO A 308 4.60 13.07 8.55
N LEU A 309 5.45 12.66 9.49
CA LEU A 309 5.94 13.56 10.53
C LEU A 309 6.95 14.53 9.91
N LYS A 310 6.56 15.80 9.83
CA LYS A 310 7.42 16.93 9.51
C LYS A 310 7.69 17.72 10.79
N PRO A 311 8.93 17.76 11.32
CA PRO A 311 9.24 18.45 12.57
C PRO A 311 8.78 19.91 12.61
N GLU A 312 8.86 20.60 11.47
CA GLU A 312 8.41 21.98 11.29
C GLU A 312 6.89 22.18 11.38
N CYS A 313 6.11 21.11 11.21
CA CYS A 313 4.64 21.15 11.22
C CYS A 313 4.02 20.64 12.53
N VAL A 314 4.82 20.29 13.54
CA VAL A 314 4.33 19.74 14.80
C VAL A 314 4.86 20.50 16.01
N ARG A 315 4.08 20.50 17.09
CA ARG A 315 4.48 21.02 18.40
C ARG A 315 4.12 19.99 19.45
N GLU A 316 5.06 19.68 20.34
CA GLU A 316 4.79 18.75 21.44
C GLU A 316 3.72 19.34 22.38
N LEU A 317 2.73 18.53 22.71
CA LEU A 317 1.67 18.85 23.65
C LEU A 317 2.03 18.28 25.01
N GLU A 318 2.52 19.14 25.89
CA GLU A 318 2.70 18.82 27.30
C GLU A 318 1.33 18.84 28.00
N LEU A 319 0.89 17.68 28.46
CA LEU A 319 -0.30 17.56 29.29
C LEU A 319 0.11 17.49 30.75
N GLU A 320 -0.34 18.46 31.55
CA GLU A 320 -0.19 18.42 33.00
C GLU A 320 -1.02 17.26 33.57
N LEU A 321 -0.35 16.14 33.85
CA LEU A 321 -0.92 15.04 34.62
C LEU A 321 -0.95 15.49 36.08
N ALA A 322 -2.12 15.94 36.56
CA ALA A 322 -2.29 16.47 37.92
C ALA A 322 -1.61 15.59 38.98
N GLY A 323 -0.71 16.23 39.73
CA GLY A 323 0.21 15.77 40.78
C GLY A 323 -0.01 14.38 41.41
N VAL A 324 0.96 13.50 41.15
CA VAL A 324 1.56 12.54 42.09
C VAL A 324 3.06 12.45 41.71
N PRO A 325 4.02 12.39 42.65
CA PRO A 325 5.45 12.38 42.33
C PRO A 325 5.83 11.21 41.42
N LEU A 326 7.01 11.29 40.80
CA LEU A 326 7.72 10.12 40.28
C LEU A 326 7.68 8.99 41.32
N GLU A 327 6.70 8.10 41.25
CA GLU A 327 6.92 6.76 41.74
C GLU A 327 7.94 6.16 40.77
N ALA A 328 9.10 5.83 41.34
CA ALA A 328 10.11 5.02 40.69
C ALA A 328 9.42 3.89 39.93
N ASP A 329 9.90 3.65 38.71
CA ASP A 329 9.52 2.54 37.86
C ASP A 329 9.16 1.29 38.69
N PRO A 330 7.87 0.92 38.83
CA PRO A 330 7.54 -0.33 39.46
C PRO A 330 7.96 -1.37 38.44
N GLN A 331 9.13 -1.98 38.72
CA GLN A 331 9.72 -3.14 38.09
C GLN A 331 9.10 -3.52 36.74
N SER A 332 9.92 -3.44 35.69
CA SER A 332 9.91 -4.37 34.57
C SER A 332 8.98 -5.57 34.81
N LEU A 333 7.97 -5.73 33.95
CA LEU A 333 7.16 -6.96 33.82
C LEU A 333 7.99 -8.15 34.30
N PRO A 334 7.47 -9.03 35.19
CA PRO A 334 8.26 -10.10 35.74
C PRO A 334 8.93 -10.81 34.58
N ARG A 335 10.26 -10.63 34.50
CA ARG A 335 11.10 -11.42 33.62
C ARG A 335 10.70 -12.85 33.94
N PRO A 336 10.28 -13.68 32.95
CA PRO A 336 9.99 -15.07 33.24
C PRO A 336 11.21 -15.60 33.96
N SER A 337 11.02 -15.92 35.24
CA SER A 337 12.07 -16.33 36.13
C SER A 337 12.79 -17.48 35.46
N SER A 338 14.09 -17.33 35.24
CA SER A 338 14.96 -18.47 34.96
C SER A 338 14.62 -19.56 35.97
N PRO A 339 14.34 -20.80 35.56
CA PRO A 339 14.11 -21.87 36.52
C PRO A 339 15.45 -22.16 37.19
N GLN A 340 15.71 -21.54 38.35
CA GLN A 340 16.69 -22.09 39.27
C GLN A 340 16.08 -23.32 39.93
N ASP A 341 16.68 -24.46 39.58
CA ASP A 341 16.79 -25.69 40.35
C ASP A 341 15.61 -26.05 41.24
N LYS A 342 14.61 -26.69 40.62
CA LYS A 342 13.85 -27.74 41.31
C LYS A 342 14.03 -29.04 40.55
N LYS A 343 14.99 -29.83 41.03
CA LYS A 343 15.01 -31.30 41.07
C LYS A 343 14.54 -32.00 39.79
N GLY A 344 15.50 -32.22 38.88
CA GLY A 344 15.58 -33.33 37.92
C GLY A 344 14.44 -33.48 36.89
N PRO A 345 14.66 -33.14 35.61
CA PRO A 345 13.73 -33.51 34.55
C PRO A 345 13.97 -34.97 34.13
N GLY A 346 12.93 -35.80 34.23
CA GLY A 346 12.85 -37.06 33.48
C GLY A 346 12.86 -36.80 31.97
N PRO A 347 13.27 -37.77 31.15
CA PRO A 347 13.39 -37.61 29.71
C PRO A 347 11.99 -37.65 29.09
N ASP A 348 11.35 -36.49 28.89
CA ASP A 348 10.37 -36.20 27.82
C ASP A 348 9.57 -34.92 28.10
N CYS A 349 10.22 -33.76 27.96
CA CYS A 349 9.51 -32.49 27.69
C CYS A 349 10.49 -31.47 27.08
N LEU A 350 10.74 -31.59 25.77
CA LEU A 350 11.47 -30.58 25.02
C LEU A 350 10.54 -29.37 24.78
N VAL A 351 10.51 -28.43 25.71
CA VAL A 351 9.93 -27.10 25.47
C VAL A 351 10.80 -26.41 24.42
N ARG A 352 10.26 -26.23 23.21
CA ARG A 352 10.93 -25.52 22.13
C ARG A 352 10.53 -24.05 22.15
N ASP A 353 11.48 -23.20 22.50
CA ASP A 353 11.32 -21.75 22.37
C ASP A 353 11.49 -21.32 20.90
N SER A 354 10.65 -20.39 20.45
CA SER A 354 10.74 -19.79 19.11
C SER A 354 11.30 -18.37 19.21
N ILE A 355 12.19 -18.01 18.28
CA ILE A 355 12.81 -16.68 18.23
C ILE A 355 12.08 -15.81 17.21
N LEU A 356 11.75 -14.58 17.59
CA LEU A 356 11.23 -13.58 16.65
C LEU A 356 12.39 -13.01 15.82
N LEU A 357 12.34 -13.22 14.51
CA LEU A 357 13.35 -12.74 13.57
C LEU A 357 12.78 -11.62 12.70
N SER A 358 13.60 -10.62 12.41
CA SER A 358 13.39 -9.67 11.31
C SER A 358 14.28 -10.10 10.16
N TYR A 359 13.71 -10.31 8.98
CA TYR A 359 14.45 -10.77 7.81
C TYR A 359 14.00 -10.04 6.55
N THR A 360 14.94 -9.80 5.65
CA THR A 360 14.69 -9.33 4.29
C THR A 360 15.28 -10.38 3.36
N VAL A 361 14.43 -11.04 2.59
CA VAL A 361 14.84 -12.15 1.73
C VAL A 361 14.19 -12.03 0.36
N ARG A 362 14.90 -12.49 -0.67
CA ARG A 362 14.33 -12.72 -2.00
C ARG A 362 13.90 -14.18 -2.06
N MET A 363 12.60 -14.42 -2.26
CA MET A 363 12.08 -15.78 -2.45
C MET A 363 12.59 -16.33 -3.79
N ARG A 364 13.16 -17.53 -3.80
CA ARG A 364 13.72 -18.17 -5.01
C ARG A 364 12.88 -19.33 -5.54
N GLU A 365 12.25 -20.10 -4.65
CA GLU A 365 11.40 -21.24 -5.01
C GLU A 365 10.24 -21.34 -4.00
N ARG A 366 9.04 -21.74 -4.47
CA ARG A 366 7.89 -22.06 -3.60
C ARG A 366 7.86 -23.57 -3.38
N PHE A 367 7.93 -24.01 -2.12
CA PHE A 367 7.62 -25.38 -1.75
C PHE A 367 6.16 -25.45 -1.32
N LEU A 368 5.30 -26.03 -2.16
CA LEU A 368 3.90 -26.27 -1.80
C LEU A 368 3.81 -27.51 -0.91
N SER A 369 3.49 -27.33 0.36
CA SER A 369 2.96 -28.41 1.21
C SER A 369 1.42 -28.33 1.18
N GLN A 370 0.76 -29.45 0.86
CA GLN A 370 -0.70 -29.57 0.69
C GLN A 370 -1.54 -29.27 1.96
N ARG A 371 -0.93 -28.86 3.08
CA ARG A 371 -1.62 -28.62 4.35
C ARG A 371 -1.42 -27.23 4.92
N GLY A 372 -1.57 -26.14 4.14
CA GLY A 372 -1.74 -24.78 4.68
C GLY A 372 -0.77 -24.39 5.83
N GLN A 373 0.43 -24.96 5.82
CA GLN A 373 1.51 -24.75 6.77
C GLN A 373 2.76 -24.69 5.92
N GLU A 374 3.24 -23.46 5.73
CA GLU A 374 4.52 -23.16 5.11
C GLU A 374 5.63 -23.75 5.99
N LEU A 375 6.10 -24.94 5.62
CA LEU A 375 7.28 -25.55 6.23
C LEU A 375 8.51 -25.04 5.48
N TRP A 376 9.23 -24.14 6.15
CA TRP A 376 10.47 -23.52 5.67
C TRP A 376 11.63 -24.52 5.77
N GLY A 377 12.07 -25.07 4.64
CA GLY A 377 13.25 -25.92 4.56
C GLY A 377 14.50 -25.13 4.20
N LEU A 378 15.34 -24.77 5.18
CA LEU A 378 16.74 -24.36 4.91
C LEU A 378 17.56 -25.61 4.53
N ARG A 379 17.93 -25.77 3.27
CA ARG A 379 19.02 -26.68 2.90
C ARG A 379 20.36 -26.04 3.26
N ARG A 380 20.96 -26.46 4.37
CA ARG A 380 22.40 -26.28 4.62
C ARG A 380 23.17 -27.11 3.58
N ARG A 381 23.94 -26.48 2.71
CA ARG A 381 25.10 -27.14 2.09
C ARG A 381 26.23 -27.09 3.11
N ARG A 382 26.72 -28.24 3.55
CA ARG A 382 28.03 -28.33 4.22
C ARG A 382 29.09 -28.21 3.13
N ALA A 383 30.10 -27.37 3.38
CA ALA A 383 31.42 -27.54 2.78
C ALA A 383 32.14 -28.69 3.50
#